data_AF-A0A1N6F4G3-F1
#
_entry.id   AF-A0A1N6F4G3-F1
#
_cell.length_a   1.000
_cell.length_b   1.000
_cell.length_c   1.000
_cell.angle_alpha   90.00
_cell.angle_beta   90.00
_cell.angle_gamma   90.00
#
_symmetry.space_group_name_H-M   'P 1'
#
loop_
_entity.id
_entity.type
_entity.pdbx_description
1 polymer ?
#
loop_
_entity_poly.entity_id
_entity_poly.type
_entity_poly.pdbx_seq_one_letter_code
_entity_poly.pdbx_strand_id
1 'polypeptide(L)'
;MQRIWIILAFVAVFLSMAYNLTFQNQKNGKRSAEDTMELIFKIEDKITAFGKIRDRKAAEKLLEKVAPSKIIEEFFEDSRDSVKYKAVKIGDQWWMAENLKYKQGEAACYKNDSTICKEYGRLYSWDEAEEACPPGWHLPQVSEVETLLKNVGGVQDEEKKFIWHNAGYFLKSKTGWQDYDEGVSGNGFDAFGFSALAAGRFGDDVLGFYYLNVGACFIVSRKNAPNRFNMLSMGYDSGNATLFSDDGSSRNGGGVLGHMDKDRYSIRCVKD
;
A
#
# COMPACT_ATOMS: atom_id res chain seq x y z
N MET A 1 -1.29 -25.54 -9.23
CA MET A 1 -2.76 -25.48 -9.45
C MET A 1 -3.52 -26.62 -8.77
N GLN A 2 -3.14 -27.89 -8.91
CA GLN A 2 -3.91 -29.03 -8.39
C GLN A 2 -4.12 -29.05 -6.85
N ARG A 3 -3.17 -28.52 -6.06
CA ARG A 3 -3.28 -28.46 -4.59
C ARG A 3 -4.21 -27.35 -4.06
N ILE A 4 -4.45 -26.30 -4.84
CA ILE A 4 -5.33 -25.17 -4.45
C ILE A 4 -6.79 -25.58 -4.59
N TRP A 5 -7.14 -26.29 -5.67
CA TRP A 5 -8.47 -26.88 -5.86
C TRP A 5 -8.82 -27.89 -4.75
N ILE A 6 -7.83 -28.64 -4.25
CA ILE A 6 -8.03 -29.56 -3.13
C ILE A 6 -8.35 -28.80 -1.84
N ILE A 7 -7.61 -27.74 -1.52
CA ILE A 7 -7.86 -26.95 -0.30
C ILE A 7 -9.21 -26.21 -0.40
N LEU A 8 -9.52 -25.61 -1.55
CA LEU A 8 -10.82 -24.95 -1.76
C LEU A 8 -11.98 -25.95 -1.73
N ALA A 9 -11.81 -27.16 -2.25
CA ALA A 9 -12.79 -28.23 -2.13
C ALA A 9 -12.97 -28.67 -0.66
N PHE A 10 -11.88 -28.78 0.11
CA PHE A 10 -11.97 -29.08 1.55
C PHE A 10 -12.65 -27.95 2.32
N VAL A 11 -12.39 -26.69 2.00
CA VAL A 11 -13.06 -25.54 2.64
C VAL A 11 -14.54 -25.49 2.27
N ALA A 12 -14.91 -25.71 1.00
CA ALA A 12 -16.31 -25.78 0.58
C ALA A 12 -17.05 -26.95 1.25
N VAL A 13 -16.39 -28.11 1.39
CA VAL A 13 -16.94 -29.26 2.12
C VAL A 13 -17.05 -28.96 3.61
N PHE A 14 -16.07 -28.29 4.22
CA PHE A 14 -16.12 -27.91 5.63
C PHE A 14 -17.20 -26.86 5.91
N LEU A 15 -17.35 -25.86 5.05
CA LEU A 15 -18.41 -24.85 5.16
C LEU A 15 -19.79 -25.47 4.93
N SER A 16 -19.92 -26.40 3.97
CA SER A 16 -21.15 -27.17 3.74
C SER A 16 -21.47 -28.11 4.91
N MET A 17 -20.47 -28.76 5.50
CA MET A 17 -20.62 -29.58 6.70
C MET A 17 -20.98 -28.73 7.91
N ALA A 18 -20.35 -27.57 8.10
CA ALA A 18 -20.68 -26.63 9.17
C ALA A 18 -22.12 -26.13 9.02
N TYR A 19 -22.54 -25.77 7.79
CA TYR A 19 -23.92 -25.37 7.48
C TYR A 19 -24.95 -26.48 7.72
N ASN A 20 -24.60 -27.74 7.39
CA ASN A 20 -25.47 -28.88 7.68
C ASN A 20 -25.55 -29.19 9.18
N LEU A 21 -24.43 -29.11 9.90
CA LEU A 21 -24.38 -29.28 11.36
C LEU A 21 -25.21 -28.20 12.07
N THR A 22 -25.26 -26.98 11.54
CA THR A 22 -26.03 -25.88 12.14
C THR A 22 -27.52 -25.99 11.86
N PHE A 23 -27.91 -26.43 10.66
CA PHE A 23 -29.30 -26.81 10.37
C PHE A 23 -29.79 -27.94 11.29
N GLN A 24 -28.95 -28.94 11.57
CA GLN A 24 -29.27 -30.04 12.49
C GLN A 24 -29.29 -29.59 13.97
N ASN A 25 -28.43 -28.66 14.37
CA ASN A 25 -28.39 -28.13 15.74
C ASN A 25 -29.54 -27.17 16.04
N GLN A 26 -30.03 -26.39 15.06
CA GLN A 26 -31.27 -25.61 15.17
C GLN A 26 -32.48 -26.52 15.40
N LYS A 27 -32.57 -27.66 14.70
CA LYS A 27 -33.63 -28.66 14.93
C LYS A 27 -33.58 -29.29 16.32
N ASN A 28 -32.40 -29.35 16.94
CA ASN A 28 -32.18 -30.03 18.22
C ASN A 28 -32.07 -29.07 19.43
N GLY A 29 -32.31 -27.76 19.26
CA GLY A 29 -32.35 -26.78 20.36
C GLY A 29 -31.03 -26.58 21.11
N LYS A 30 -29.88 -26.94 20.52
CA LYS A 30 -28.58 -27.04 21.23
C LYS A 30 -27.62 -25.85 21.04
N ARG A 31 -27.91 -24.91 20.13
CA ARG A 31 -27.14 -23.67 19.93
C ARG A 31 -27.98 -22.64 19.19
N SER A 32 -27.88 -21.35 19.54
CA SER A 32 -28.64 -20.31 18.84
C SER A 32 -28.11 -20.12 17.41
N ALA A 33 -28.93 -19.53 16.53
CA ALA A 33 -28.48 -19.13 15.21
C ALA A 33 -27.34 -18.10 15.29
N GLU A 34 -27.35 -17.25 16.33
CA GLU A 34 -26.37 -16.19 16.56
C GLU A 34 -25.00 -16.78 16.94
N ASP A 35 -24.95 -17.74 17.86
CA ASP A 35 -23.70 -18.42 18.27
C ASP A 35 -23.04 -19.16 17.10
N THR A 36 -23.88 -19.66 16.20
CA THR A 36 -23.45 -20.33 14.98
C THR A 36 -22.79 -19.35 14.01
N MET A 37 -23.44 -18.20 13.77
CA MET A 37 -22.93 -17.18 12.88
C MET A 37 -21.62 -16.60 13.40
N GLU A 38 -21.52 -16.35 14.70
CA GLU A 38 -20.28 -15.89 15.33
C GLU A 38 -19.11 -16.87 15.11
N LEU A 39 -19.37 -18.18 15.19
CA LEU A 39 -18.35 -19.20 14.94
C LEU A 39 -17.91 -19.22 13.47
N ILE A 40 -18.84 -19.03 12.52
CA ILE A 40 -18.52 -18.97 11.09
C ILE A 40 -17.59 -17.79 10.82
N PHE A 41 -17.92 -16.60 11.31
CA PHE A 41 -17.07 -15.42 11.14
C PHE A 41 -15.65 -15.63 11.71
N LYS A 42 -15.54 -16.19 12.92
CA LYS A 42 -14.23 -16.52 13.52
C LYS A 42 -13.41 -17.51 12.70
N ILE A 43 -14.07 -18.45 12.00
CA ILE A 43 -13.38 -19.41 11.12
C ILE A 43 -12.90 -18.72 9.85
N GLU A 44 -13.74 -17.86 9.24
CA GLU A 44 -13.40 -17.09 8.04
C GLU A 44 -12.20 -16.15 8.28
N ASP A 45 -12.16 -15.48 9.44
CA ASP A 45 -11.03 -14.62 9.84
C ASP A 45 -9.73 -15.43 9.92
N LYS A 46 -9.77 -16.59 10.60
CA LYS A 46 -8.58 -17.47 10.72
C LYS A 46 -8.10 -18.02 9.39
N ILE A 47 -9.02 -18.40 8.49
CA ILE A 47 -8.66 -18.85 7.14
C ILE A 47 -7.98 -17.71 6.37
N THR A 48 -8.52 -16.50 6.46
CA THR A 48 -7.96 -15.31 5.83
C THR A 48 -6.57 -14.99 6.35
N ALA A 49 -6.39 -14.98 7.68
CA ALA A 49 -5.10 -14.78 8.32
C ALA A 49 -4.06 -15.82 7.89
N PHE A 50 -4.44 -17.10 7.82
CA PHE A 50 -3.56 -18.17 7.35
C PHE A 50 -3.11 -17.95 5.89
N GLY A 51 -4.03 -17.51 5.02
CA GLY A 51 -3.70 -17.12 3.64
C GLY A 51 -2.63 -16.04 3.59
N LYS A 52 -2.77 -14.97 4.39
CA LYS A 52 -1.80 -13.87 4.45
C LYS A 52 -0.44 -14.29 4.99
N ILE A 53 -0.40 -15.14 6.02
CA ILE A 53 0.86 -15.68 6.57
C ILE A 53 1.59 -16.49 5.50
N ARG A 54 0.86 -17.33 4.75
CA ARG A 54 1.41 -18.12 3.65
C ARG A 54 1.99 -17.21 2.57
N ASP A 55 1.26 -16.17 2.17
CA ASP A 55 1.68 -15.26 1.11
C ASP A 55 2.91 -14.43 1.53
N ARG A 56 2.94 -13.95 2.78
CA ARG A 56 4.13 -13.29 3.36
C ARG A 56 5.36 -14.20 3.35
N LYS A 57 5.22 -15.47 3.77
CA LYS A 57 6.32 -16.44 3.73
C LYS A 57 6.80 -16.73 2.31
N ALA A 58 5.89 -16.75 1.34
CA ALA A 58 6.24 -16.91 -0.07
C ALA A 58 7.02 -15.69 -0.59
N ALA A 59 6.60 -14.47 -0.22
CA ALA A 59 7.30 -13.24 -0.56
C ALA A 59 8.69 -13.17 0.10
N GLU A 60 8.82 -13.57 1.37
CA GLU A 60 10.09 -13.65 2.08
C GLU A 60 11.08 -14.59 1.37
N LYS A 61 10.62 -15.76 0.92
CA LYS A 61 11.44 -16.66 0.11
C LYS A 61 11.84 -16.06 -1.24
N LEU A 62 11.01 -15.21 -1.83
CA LEU A 62 11.34 -14.52 -3.07
C LEU A 62 12.43 -13.46 -2.86
N LEU A 63 12.49 -12.82 -1.69
CA LEU A 63 13.54 -11.85 -1.35
C LEU A 63 14.95 -12.42 -1.53
N GLU A 64 15.17 -13.68 -1.17
CA GLU A 64 16.47 -14.35 -1.35
C GLU A 64 16.98 -14.30 -2.80
N LYS A 65 16.08 -14.08 -3.76
CA LYS A 65 16.39 -14.03 -5.20
C LYS A 65 16.40 -12.62 -5.77
N VAL A 66 15.56 -11.72 -5.26
CA VAL A 66 15.33 -10.40 -5.86
C VAL A 66 15.98 -9.25 -5.08
N ALA A 67 16.22 -9.43 -3.78
CA ALA A 67 16.80 -8.37 -2.97
C ALA A 67 18.27 -8.14 -3.37
N PRO A 68 18.71 -6.87 -3.48
CA PRO A 68 20.11 -6.57 -3.76
C PRO A 68 20.97 -6.99 -2.56
N SER A 69 22.21 -7.43 -2.82
CA SER A 69 23.18 -7.74 -1.76
C SER A 69 23.56 -6.51 -0.93
N LYS A 70 23.45 -5.32 -1.51
CA LYS A 70 23.68 -4.04 -0.87
C LYS A 70 22.75 -2.98 -1.47
N ILE A 71 22.11 -2.21 -0.60
CA ILE A 71 21.37 -1.01 -1.00
C ILE A 71 22.39 0.08 -1.35
N ILE A 72 22.24 0.63 -2.55
CA ILE A 72 23.00 1.80 -2.99
C ILE A 72 22.19 3.03 -2.62
N GLU A 73 22.77 3.88 -1.77
CA GLU A 73 22.12 5.07 -1.23
C GLU A 73 23.01 6.31 -1.37
N GLU A 74 22.36 7.46 -1.48
CA GLU A 74 23.00 8.77 -1.43
C GLU A 74 22.16 9.73 -0.58
N PHE A 75 22.76 10.86 -0.21
CA PHE A 75 22.08 11.93 0.47
C PHE A 75 22.22 13.20 -0.35
N PHE A 76 21.14 13.95 -0.49
CA PHE A 76 21.15 15.27 -1.10
C PHE A 76 20.42 16.26 -0.20
N GLU A 77 20.72 17.54 -0.37
CA GLU A 77 20.07 18.62 0.35
C GLU A 77 19.15 19.37 -0.62
N ASP A 78 17.90 19.55 -0.24
CA ASP A 78 16.97 20.42 -0.96
C ASP A 78 17.37 21.87 -0.73
N SER A 79 17.83 22.54 -1.79
CA SER A 79 18.31 23.92 -1.72
C SER A 79 17.24 24.94 -1.30
N ARG A 80 15.96 24.56 -1.32
CA ARG A 80 14.83 25.44 -1.02
C ARG A 80 14.56 25.54 0.49
N ASP A 81 14.91 24.52 1.28
CA ASP A 81 14.66 24.48 2.73
C ASP A 81 15.79 23.86 3.58
N SER A 82 16.90 23.48 2.95
CA SER A 82 18.07 22.85 3.58
C SER A 82 17.76 21.50 4.25
N VAL A 83 16.65 20.85 3.89
CA VAL A 83 16.32 19.50 4.36
C VAL A 83 17.16 18.50 3.58
N LYS A 84 17.86 17.65 4.32
CA LYS A 84 18.61 16.52 3.75
C LYS A 84 17.70 15.31 3.61
N TYR A 85 17.68 14.73 2.43
CA TYR A 85 16.91 13.54 2.12
C TYR A 85 17.84 12.40 1.74
N LYS A 86 17.47 11.20 2.16
CA LYS A 86 18.03 9.96 1.65
C LYS A 86 17.39 9.61 0.30
N ALA A 87 18.21 9.14 -0.64
CA ALA A 87 17.77 8.50 -1.87
C ALA A 87 18.39 7.11 -2.03
N VAL A 88 17.70 6.22 -2.74
CA VAL A 88 18.14 4.86 -3.03
C VAL A 88 18.05 4.57 -4.51
N LYS A 89 19.00 3.78 -5.01
CA LYS A 89 18.98 3.30 -6.40
C LYS A 89 18.24 1.96 -6.48
N ILE A 90 17.18 1.90 -7.28
CA ILE A 90 16.40 0.68 -7.53
C ILE A 90 16.34 0.44 -9.03
N GLY A 91 16.98 -0.65 -9.48
CA GLY A 91 17.33 -0.82 -10.89
C GLY A 91 18.23 0.34 -11.33
N ASP A 92 17.78 1.08 -12.35
CA ASP A 92 18.50 2.24 -12.87
C ASP A 92 17.99 3.60 -12.35
N GLN A 93 16.90 3.60 -11.57
CA GLN A 93 16.26 4.82 -11.10
C GLN A 93 16.68 5.18 -9.67
N TRP A 94 16.81 6.48 -9.41
CA TRP A 94 17.02 7.02 -8.07
C TRP A 94 15.70 7.52 -7.51
N TRP A 95 15.30 6.94 -6.38
CA TRP A 95 14.07 7.27 -5.67
C TRP A 95 14.38 7.93 -4.34
N MET A 96 13.63 8.97 -3.97
CA MET A 96 13.62 9.42 -2.57
C MET A 96 13.18 8.27 -1.65
N ALA A 97 13.97 8.02 -0.60
CA ALA A 97 13.69 7.03 0.45
C ALA A 97 12.85 7.60 1.60
N GLU A 98 12.65 8.91 1.61
CA GLU A 98 11.80 9.62 2.55
C GLU A 98 10.67 10.35 1.81
N ASN A 99 9.53 10.53 2.49
CA ASN A 99 8.47 11.38 1.97
C ASN A 99 8.92 12.85 2.02
N LEU A 100 8.55 13.63 1.00
CA LEU A 100 8.91 15.04 0.92
C LEU A 100 8.37 15.84 2.12
N LYS A 101 9.20 16.75 2.65
CA LYS A 101 8.90 17.61 3.82
C LYS A 101 8.81 19.10 3.46
N TYR A 102 9.07 19.45 2.21
CA TYR A 102 9.10 20.82 1.71
C TYR A 102 7.77 21.53 1.95
N LYS A 103 7.79 22.65 2.67
CA LYS A 103 6.58 23.42 2.96
C LYS A 103 6.24 24.32 1.76
N GLN A 104 5.25 23.90 0.98
CA GLN A 104 4.71 24.65 -0.15
C GLN A 104 3.20 24.84 0.04
N GLY A 105 2.73 26.09 -0.11
CA GLY A 105 1.31 26.40 0.03
C GLY A 105 0.72 25.88 1.34
N GLU A 106 -0.33 25.08 1.22
CA GLU A 106 -1.11 24.52 2.31
C GLU A 106 -0.71 23.07 2.64
N ALA A 107 0.44 22.59 2.13
CA ALA A 107 0.94 21.24 2.36
C ALA A 107 0.92 20.87 3.85
N ALA A 108 0.06 19.93 4.19
CA ALA A 108 -0.39 19.70 5.56
C ALA A 108 0.46 18.66 6.27
N CYS A 109 0.60 18.83 7.58
CA CYS A 109 1.00 17.73 8.46
C CYS A 109 -0.23 16.92 8.84
N TYR A 110 -0.07 15.61 9.02
CA TYR A 110 -1.17 14.79 9.52
C TYR A 110 -1.70 15.38 10.84
N LYS A 111 -3.02 15.63 10.94
CA LYS A 111 -3.66 16.30 12.08
C LYS A 111 -3.05 17.65 12.48
N ASN A 112 -2.39 18.34 11.54
CA ASN A 112 -1.63 19.58 11.77
C ASN A 112 -0.50 19.44 12.81
N ASP A 113 -0.01 18.21 13.04
CA ASP A 113 1.06 17.96 14.00
C ASP A 113 2.44 17.96 13.31
N SER A 114 3.26 18.96 13.65
CA SER A 114 4.62 19.10 13.10
C SER A 114 5.55 17.92 13.40
N THR A 115 5.29 17.14 14.46
CA THR A 115 6.07 15.95 14.79
C THR A 115 5.81 14.84 13.78
N ILE A 116 4.56 14.67 13.35
CA ILE A 116 4.19 13.68 12.33
C ILE A 116 4.79 14.07 10.98
N CYS A 117 4.83 15.36 10.64
CA CYS A 117 5.53 15.84 9.44
C CYS A 117 7.02 15.47 9.39
N LYS A 118 7.71 15.51 10.54
CA LYS A 118 9.14 15.17 10.60
C LYS A 118 9.37 13.70 10.31
N GLU A 119 8.44 12.84 10.74
CA GLU A 119 8.52 11.39 10.59
C GLU A 119 7.97 10.93 9.22
N TYR A 120 6.76 11.35 8.86
CA TYR A 120 5.99 10.86 7.70
C TYR A 120 6.00 11.80 6.49
N GLY A 121 6.63 12.96 6.58
CA GLY A 121 6.57 13.98 5.54
C GLY A 121 5.24 14.75 5.52
N ARG A 122 5.09 15.59 4.50
CA ARG A 122 3.88 16.39 4.28
C ARG A 122 2.93 15.71 3.31
N LEU A 123 1.67 16.12 3.40
CA LEU A 123 0.61 15.75 2.47
C LEU A 123 0.32 16.94 1.55
N TYR A 124 0.46 16.71 0.25
CA TYR A 124 0.34 17.71 -0.80
C TYR A 124 -0.96 17.53 -1.58
N SER A 125 -1.60 18.64 -1.93
CA SER A 125 -2.64 18.63 -2.96
C SER A 125 -2.02 18.34 -4.32
N TRP A 126 -2.86 18.10 -5.33
CA TRP A 126 -2.39 17.96 -6.69
C TRP A 126 -1.64 19.21 -7.19
N ASP A 127 -2.22 20.39 -7.00
CA ASP A 127 -1.64 21.65 -7.48
C ASP A 127 -0.28 21.94 -6.83
N GLU A 128 -0.08 21.51 -5.58
CA GLU A 128 1.21 21.60 -4.91
C GLU A 128 2.20 20.57 -5.48
N ALA A 129 1.74 19.36 -5.80
CA ALA A 129 2.61 18.25 -6.19
C ALA A 129 3.41 18.49 -7.47
N GLU A 130 2.86 19.24 -8.43
CA GLU A 130 3.52 19.51 -9.71
C GLU A 130 4.84 20.26 -9.55
N GLU A 131 4.93 21.13 -8.54
CA GLU A 131 6.08 21.99 -8.30
C GLU A 131 6.79 21.61 -6.97
N ALA A 132 6.39 20.50 -6.35
CA ALA A 132 6.87 20.11 -5.04
C ALA A 132 8.28 19.52 -5.08
N CYS A 133 8.65 18.79 -6.14
CA CYS A 133 9.95 18.15 -6.23
C CYS A 133 11.10 19.17 -6.38
N PRO A 134 12.26 18.95 -5.72
CA PRO A 134 13.40 19.87 -5.79
C PRO A 134 14.08 19.85 -7.17
N PRO A 135 14.91 20.86 -7.50
CA PRO A 135 15.68 20.84 -8.74
C PRO A 135 16.50 19.56 -8.93
N GLY A 136 16.46 18.97 -10.13
CA GLY A 136 17.09 17.68 -10.42
C GLY A 136 16.23 16.46 -10.03
N TRP A 137 15.02 16.70 -9.55
CA TRP A 137 14.02 15.70 -9.19
C TRP A 137 12.65 16.08 -9.75
N HIS A 138 11.86 15.08 -10.10
CA HIS A 138 10.52 15.25 -10.63
C HIS A 138 9.51 14.33 -9.96
N LEU A 139 8.23 14.68 -10.14
CA LEU A 139 7.12 13.83 -9.73
C LEU A 139 7.06 12.59 -10.64
N PRO A 140 6.97 11.36 -10.10
CA PRO A 140 7.21 10.15 -10.88
C PRO A 140 6.22 9.95 -12.04
N GLN A 141 6.64 9.45 -13.18
CA GLN A 141 5.73 9.02 -14.24
C GLN A 141 5.16 7.61 -13.99
N VAL A 142 4.03 7.28 -14.62
CA VAL A 142 3.43 5.93 -14.50
C VAL A 142 4.44 4.86 -14.90
N SER A 143 5.13 5.03 -16.03
CA SER A 143 6.14 4.10 -16.54
C SER A 143 7.33 3.91 -15.58
N GLU A 144 7.67 4.95 -14.83
CA GLU A 144 8.73 4.90 -13.83
C GLU A 144 8.30 4.09 -12.61
N VAL A 145 7.06 4.26 -12.15
CA VAL A 145 6.50 3.43 -11.08
C VAL A 145 6.36 1.97 -11.52
N GLU A 146 5.92 1.70 -12.74
CA GLU A 146 5.90 0.33 -13.28
C GLU A 146 7.29 -0.29 -13.32
N THR A 147 8.31 0.49 -13.70
CA THR A 147 9.71 0.08 -13.70
C THR A 147 10.20 -0.25 -12.30
N LEU A 148 9.88 0.62 -11.32
CA LEU A 148 10.14 0.37 -9.89
C LEU A 148 9.49 -0.95 -9.43
N LEU A 149 8.19 -1.11 -9.67
CA LEU A 149 7.40 -2.27 -9.22
C LEU A 149 7.93 -3.58 -9.83
N LYS A 150 8.33 -3.55 -11.10
CA LYS A 150 8.99 -4.68 -11.75
C LYS A 150 10.36 -4.97 -11.17
N ASN A 151 11.19 -3.95 -10.96
CA ASN A 151 12.56 -4.10 -10.45
C ASN A 151 12.60 -4.63 -9.01
N VAL A 152 11.57 -4.38 -8.20
CA VAL A 152 11.48 -4.97 -6.86
C VAL A 152 10.95 -6.40 -6.85
N GLY A 153 10.63 -6.98 -8.01
CA GLY A 153 10.09 -8.33 -8.12
C GLY A 153 8.56 -8.39 -7.96
N GLY A 154 7.87 -7.27 -8.17
CA GLY A 154 6.43 -7.23 -8.26
C GLY A 154 5.92 -8.00 -9.47
N VAL A 155 4.82 -8.75 -9.29
CA VAL A 155 4.15 -9.48 -10.37
C VAL A 155 2.82 -8.80 -10.66
N GLN A 156 2.68 -8.24 -11.85
CA GLN A 156 1.44 -7.60 -12.27
C GLN A 156 0.33 -8.66 -12.41
N ASP A 157 -0.84 -8.37 -11.84
CA ASP A 157 -2.02 -9.21 -11.95
C ASP A 157 -2.53 -9.21 -13.41
N GLU A 158 -2.90 -10.39 -13.92
CA GLU A 158 -3.29 -10.58 -15.32
C GLU A 158 -4.63 -9.90 -15.65
N GLU A 159 -5.57 -9.89 -14.71
CA GLU A 159 -6.90 -9.30 -14.86
C GLU A 159 -6.94 -7.87 -14.35
N LYS A 160 -6.38 -7.64 -13.16
CA LYS A 160 -6.36 -6.36 -12.47
C LYS A 160 -5.00 -5.71 -12.60
N LYS A 161 -4.62 -5.31 -13.82
CA LYS A 161 -3.28 -4.78 -14.16
C LYS A 161 -2.76 -3.62 -13.29
N PHE A 162 -3.63 -2.94 -12.56
CA PHE A 162 -3.28 -1.93 -11.56
C PHE A 162 -2.73 -2.53 -10.24
N ILE A 163 -2.81 -3.85 -10.02
CA ILE A 163 -2.31 -4.56 -8.85
C ILE A 163 -0.97 -5.23 -9.18
N TRP A 164 0.01 -5.00 -8.31
CA TRP A 164 1.33 -5.62 -8.36
C TRP A 164 1.54 -6.43 -7.09
N HIS A 165 1.45 -7.76 -7.22
CA HIS A 165 1.66 -8.70 -6.13
C HIS A 165 3.09 -8.62 -5.59
N ASN A 166 3.24 -8.84 -4.28
CA ASN A 166 4.49 -8.80 -3.51
C ASN A 166 5.19 -7.44 -3.40
N ALA A 167 4.99 -6.52 -4.34
CA ALA A 167 5.68 -5.24 -4.35
C ALA A 167 5.47 -4.43 -3.05
N GLY A 168 4.26 -4.48 -2.48
CA GLY A 168 3.96 -3.86 -1.19
C GLY A 168 4.77 -4.46 -0.04
N TYR A 169 4.93 -5.79 0.02
CA TYR A 169 5.82 -6.39 1.01
C TYR A 169 7.26 -5.88 0.88
N PHE A 170 7.74 -5.63 -0.33
CA PHE A 170 9.14 -5.27 -0.57
C PHE A 170 9.45 -3.78 -0.38
N LEU A 171 8.47 -2.91 -0.64
CA LEU A 171 8.63 -1.45 -0.60
C LEU A 171 8.22 -0.83 0.74
N LYS A 172 7.26 -1.42 1.46
CA LYS A 172 6.81 -0.91 2.76
C LYS A 172 7.94 -0.89 3.78
N SER A 173 7.95 0.14 4.64
CA SER A 173 8.85 0.23 5.78
C SER A 173 8.72 -0.99 6.72
N LYS A 174 9.80 -1.27 7.47
CA LYS A 174 9.86 -2.38 8.43
C LYS A 174 8.97 -2.19 9.65
N THR A 175 8.55 -0.96 9.91
CA THR A 175 7.76 -0.55 11.07
C THR A 175 6.76 0.55 10.68
N GLY A 176 5.80 0.82 11.57
CA GLY A 176 4.81 1.91 11.41
C GLY A 176 3.52 1.48 10.71
N TRP A 177 3.40 0.22 10.30
CA TRP A 177 2.16 -0.33 9.77
C TRP A 177 1.41 -1.08 10.87
N GLN A 178 0.11 -0.85 10.95
CA GLN A 178 -0.80 -1.59 11.80
C GLN A 178 -0.75 -3.08 11.43
N ASP A 179 -0.88 -3.95 12.43
CA ASP A 179 -1.09 -5.37 12.19
C ASP A 179 -2.52 -5.62 11.69
N TYR A 180 -2.67 -6.56 10.76
CA TYR A 180 -3.97 -6.88 10.18
C TYR A 180 -4.83 -7.73 11.12
N ASP A 181 -4.20 -8.70 11.77
CA ASP A 181 -4.81 -9.64 12.71
C ASP A 181 -3.72 -10.12 13.68
N GLU A 182 -4.09 -10.88 14.71
CA GLU A 182 -3.18 -11.43 15.69
C GLU A 182 -2.08 -12.26 15.00
N GLY A 183 -0.83 -11.78 15.10
CA GLY A 183 0.34 -12.44 14.50
C GLY A 183 0.52 -12.21 13.00
N VAL A 184 -0.28 -11.35 12.36
CA VAL A 184 -0.14 -10.99 10.94
C VAL A 184 0.27 -9.53 10.79
N SER A 185 1.58 -9.31 10.66
CA SER A 185 2.08 -7.94 10.57
C SER A 185 1.83 -7.27 9.23
N GLY A 186 1.39 -6.01 9.28
CA GLY A 186 1.22 -5.16 8.10
C GLY A 186 2.52 -4.52 7.60
N ASN A 187 3.61 -4.65 8.36
CA ASN A 187 4.91 -4.10 7.99
C ASN A 187 5.51 -4.76 6.75
N GLY A 188 6.30 -4.01 6.00
CA GLY A 188 7.09 -4.53 4.90
C GLY A 188 8.43 -5.11 5.34
N PHE A 189 9.20 -5.55 4.34
CA PHE A 189 10.57 -5.98 4.50
C PHE A 189 11.57 -4.86 4.21
N ASP A 190 11.13 -3.82 3.51
CA ASP A 190 11.95 -2.70 3.04
C ASP A 190 13.25 -3.18 2.38
N ALA A 191 13.12 -4.15 1.46
CA ALA A 191 14.26 -4.89 0.92
C ALA A 191 15.16 -4.03 0.01
N PHE A 192 14.63 -2.90 -0.46
CA PHE A 192 15.28 -1.99 -1.41
C PHE A 192 15.61 -0.62 -0.79
N GLY A 193 15.28 -0.41 0.49
CA GLY A 193 15.48 0.88 1.17
C GLY A 193 14.53 1.98 0.70
N PHE A 194 13.43 1.61 0.03
CA PHE A 194 12.40 2.57 -0.36
C PHE A 194 11.64 3.08 0.87
N SER A 195 11.45 2.26 1.91
CA SER A 195 10.91 2.68 3.20
C SER A 195 9.54 3.37 3.11
N ALA A 196 8.58 2.86 2.33
CA ALA A 196 7.25 3.48 2.22
C ALA A 196 6.53 3.51 3.58
N LEU A 197 6.25 4.72 4.05
CA LEU A 197 5.59 4.97 5.34
C LEU A 197 4.07 5.06 5.16
N ALA A 198 3.32 4.47 6.08
CA ALA A 198 1.86 4.56 6.14
C ALA A 198 1.38 5.92 6.66
N ALA A 199 1.70 6.99 5.92
CA ALA A 199 1.41 8.38 6.27
C ALA A 199 -0.08 8.76 6.18
N GLY A 200 -0.92 7.85 5.68
CA GLY A 200 -2.32 8.12 5.43
C GLY A 200 -2.55 9.18 4.34
N ARG A 201 -3.69 9.87 4.43
CA ARG A 201 -4.08 10.97 3.54
C ARG A 201 -4.89 12.02 4.29
N PHE A 202 -5.03 13.20 3.69
CA PHE A 202 -6.00 14.21 4.10
C PHE A 202 -7.19 14.21 3.13
N GLY A 203 -8.41 14.38 3.64
CA GLY A 203 -9.63 14.45 2.84
C GLY A 203 -10.66 15.45 3.42
N ASP A 204 -11.66 15.86 2.63
CA ASP A 204 -12.52 17.04 2.85
C ASP A 204 -13.54 16.97 4.02
N ASP A 205 -13.40 16.05 4.98
CA ASP A 205 -14.38 15.91 6.08
C ASP A 205 -13.92 16.61 7.37
N VAL A 206 -14.83 16.83 8.33
CA VAL A 206 -14.69 17.78 9.48
C VAL A 206 -13.42 17.58 10.35
N LEU A 207 -12.82 16.39 10.36
CA LEU A 207 -11.54 16.11 11.06
C LEU A 207 -10.38 15.68 10.13
N GLY A 208 -10.62 15.61 8.83
CA GLY A 208 -9.61 15.84 7.79
C GLY A 208 -8.55 14.79 7.52
N PHE A 209 -8.36 13.71 8.30
CA PHE A 209 -7.22 12.80 8.10
C PHE A 209 -7.57 11.32 8.27
N TYR A 210 -7.09 10.48 7.35
CA TYR A 210 -7.43 9.06 7.27
C TYR A 210 -6.20 8.18 7.10
N TYR A 211 -6.30 6.93 7.54
CA TYR A 211 -5.39 5.82 7.22
C TYR A 211 -3.94 5.96 7.70
N LEU A 212 -3.63 6.79 8.70
CA LEU A 212 -2.32 6.73 9.37
C LEU A 212 -2.08 5.32 9.91
N ASN A 213 -0.88 4.78 9.69
CA ASN A 213 -0.46 3.41 9.98
C ASN A 213 -1.18 2.31 9.17
N VAL A 214 -2.17 2.67 8.35
CA VAL A 214 -3.02 1.72 7.61
C VAL A 214 -2.71 1.74 6.11
N GLY A 215 -2.33 2.89 5.57
CA GLY A 215 -2.07 3.04 4.15
C GLY A 215 -1.00 4.07 3.83
N ALA A 216 -0.28 3.83 2.73
CA ALA A 216 0.60 4.78 2.08
C ALA A 216 0.06 5.10 0.69
N CYS A 217 -0.01 6.38 0.35
CA CYS A 217 -0.50 6.86 -0.94
C CYS A 217 0.44 7.95 -1.46
N PHE A 218 0.94 7.76 -2.69
CA PHE A 218 1.90 8.65 -3.34
C PHE A 218 1.33 9.22 -4.64
N ILE A 219 1.47 10.53 -4.82
CA ILE A 219 1.15 11.18 -6.08
C ILE A 219 2.25 10.82 -7.10
N VAL A 220 1.83 10.37 -8.29
CA VAL A 220 2.71 9.95 -9.38
C VAL A 220 2.69 11.01 -10.47
N SER A 221 1.66 11.11 -11.30
CA SER A 221 1.67 12.06 -12.43
C SER A 221 0.28 12.59 -12.75
N ARG A 222 0.24 13.66 -13.54
CA ARG A 222 -1.00 14.30 -13.98
C ARG A 222 -1.80 13.34 -14.84
N LYS A 223 -3.11 13.30 -14.62
CA LYS A 223 -4.05 12.67 -15.55
C LYS A 223 -4.45 13.64 -16.66
N ASN A 224 -4.76 13.13 -17.85
CA ASN A 224 -5.38 13.91 -18.94
C ASN A 224 -6.86 14.27 -18.67
N ALA A 225 -7.20 14.62 -17.43
CA ALA A 225 -8.51 15.06 -17.00
C ALA A 225 -8.37 16.02 -15.79
N PRO A 226 -9.23 17.04 -15.68
CA PRO A 226 -9.18 17.97 -14.55
C PRO A 226 -9.37 17.22 -13.22
N ASN A 227 -8.57 17.60 -12.23
CA ASN A 227 -8.66 17.17 -10.83
C ASN A 227 -8.55 15.66 -10.63
N ARG A 228 -7.73 14.99 -11.46
CA ARG A 228 -7.36 13.59 -11.26
C ARG A 228 -5.86 13.43 -11.48
N PHE A 229 -5.28 12.48 -10.75
CA PHE A 229 -3.86 12.16 -10.81
C PHE A 229 -3.67 10.65 -10.68
N ASN A 230 -2.54 10.17 -11.17
CA ASN A 230 -2.12 8.78 -10.99
C ASN A 230 -1.54 8.61 -9.58
N MET A 231 -1.80 7.47 -8.96
CA MET A 231 -1.42 7.22 -7.57
C MET A 231 -0.84 5.83 -7.38
N LEU A 232 0.24 5.74 -6.61
CA LEU A 232 0.74 4.49 -6.05
C LEU A 232 0.22 4.34 -4.62
N SER A 233 -0.40 3.21 -4.31
CA SER A 233 -0.97 2.94 -2.99
C SER A 233 -0.56 1.57 -2.45
N MET A 234 -0.38 1.46 -1.14
CA MET A 234 -0.13 0.23 -0.40
C MET A 234 -0.95 0.22 0.88
N GLY A 235 -1.49 -0.95 1.24
CA GLY A 235 -2.28 -1.16 2.45
C GLY A 235 -1.56 -2.05 3.48
N TYR A 236 -1.91 -1.90 4.76
CA TYR A 236 -1.45 -2.76 5.85
C TYR A 236 -1.91 -4.22 5.69
N ASP A 237 -3.08 -4.41 5.11
CA ASP A 237 -3.77 -5.69 4.99
C ASP A 237 -3.32 -6.52 3.78
N SER A 238 -2.37 -6.02 2.98
CA SER A 238 -1.93 -6.66 1.75
C SER A 238 -0.43 -6.55 1.54
N GLY A 239 0.12 -7.54 0.82
CA GLY A 239 1.47 -7.52 0.27
C GLY A 239 1.58 -6.85 -1.09
N ASN A 240 0.47 -6.36 -1.64
CA ASN A 240 0.40 -5.78 -2.97
C ASN A 240 0.73 -4.28 -2.93
N ALA A 241 1.22 -3.77 -4.06
CA ALA A 241 1.16 -2.35 -4.39
C ALA A 241 0.15 -2.14 -5.51
N THR A 242 -0.52 -0.99 -5.50
CA THR A 242 -1.59 -0.66 -6.43
C THR A 242 -1.27 0.63 -7.15
N LEU A 243 -1.12 0.57 -8.47
CA LEU A 243 -0.87 1.73 -9.34
C LEU A 243 -2.16 2.10 -10.07
N PHE A 244 -2.84 3.13 -9.59
CA PHE A 244 -4.03 3.66 -10.24
C PHE A 244 -3.62 4.57 -11.39
N SER A 245 -3.83 4.09 -12.61
CA SER A 245 -3.55 4.80 -13.86
C SER A 245 -4.74 4.82 -14.83
N ASP A 246 -4.59 5.65 -15.86
CA ASP A 246 -5.63 5.98 -16.83
C ASP A 246 -5.66 5.11 -18.09
N ASP A 247 -4.76 4.14 -18.18
CA ASP A 247 -4.62 3.16 -19.26
C ASP A 247 -5.82 2.19 -19.40
N GLY A 248 -6.91 2.44 -18.66
CA GLY A 248 -8.13 1.65 -18.67
C GLY A 248 -8.15 0.49 -17.66
N SER A 249 -7.05 0.25 -16.95
CA SER A 249 -6.93 -0.84 -15.97
C SER A 249 -7.78 -0.63 -14.69
N SER A 250 -7.99 0.62 -14.27
CA SER A 250 -8.59 0.97 -12.97
C SER A 250 -10.13 1.13 -12.96
N ARG A 251 -10.81 1.02 -14.11
CA ARG A 251 -12.25 1.40 -14.24
C ARG A 251 -13.23 0.53 -13.44
N ASN A 252 -12.81 -0.64 -12.95
CA ASN A 252 -13.69 -1.62 -12.29
C ASN A 252 -13.42 -1.83 -10.79
N GLY A 253 -12.45 -1.13 -10.19
CA GLY A 253 -12.15 -1.22 -8.75
C GLY A 253 -12.74 -0.02 -8.02
N GLY A 254 -13.81 -0.21 -7.25
CA GLY A 254 -14.45 0.83 -6.41
C GLY A 254 -13.61 1.35 -5.23
N GLY A 255 -12.29 1.45 -5.38
CA GLY A 255 -11.36 1.92 -4.37
C GLY A 255 -10.82 3.30 -4.73
N VAL A 256 -11.28 4.32 -4.00
CA VAL A 256 -10.69 5.66 -3.81
C VAL A 256 -9.90 6.17 -5.02
N LEU A 257 -10.60 6.44 -6.11
CA LEU A 257 -10.17 7.48 -7.03
C LEU A 257 -10.04 8.76 -6.20
N GLY A 258 -8.88 9.40 -6.20
CA GLY A 258 -8.72 10.73 -5.61
C GLY A 258 -9.77 11.65 -6.23
N HIS A 259 -10.83 11.91 -5.47
CA HIS A 259 -11.89 12.80 -5.84
C HIS A 259 -11.82 13.91 -4.81
N MET A 260 -11.58 15.12 -5.31
CA MET A 260 -11.73 16.43 -4.67
C MET A 260 -10.42 17.22 -4.66
N ASP A 261 -10.55 18.48 -5.02
CA ASP A 261 -9.52 19.53 -5.10
C ASP A 261 -8.76 19.76 -3.77
N LYS A 262 -9.15 19.04 -2.71
CA LYS A 262 -8.66 19.21 -1.34
C LYS A 262 -8.00 17.96 -0.77
N ASP A 263 -8.08 16.80 -1.45
CA ASP A 263 -7.40 15.60 -0.95
C ASP A 263 -5.87 15.82 -1.02
N ARG A 264 -5.14 15.30 -0.02
CA ARG A 264 -3.68 15.43 0.02
C ARG A 264 -2.99 14.11 0.34
N TYR A 265 -1.87 13.89 -0.34
CA TYR A 265 -1.13 12.63 -0.33
C TYR A 265 0.37 12.86 -0.22
N SER A 266 1.13 11.80 0.10
CA SER A 266 2.58 11.90 0.18
C SER A 266 3.21 12.05 -1.21
N ILE A 267 4.42 12.61 -1.26
CA ILE A 267 5.23 12.69 -2.47
C ILE A 267 6.57 11.99 -2.24
N ARG A 268 7.01 11.25 -3.26
CA ARG A 268 8.38 10.74 -3.40
C ARG A 268 8.84 11.02 -4.82
N CYS A 269 9.86 11.84 -4.94
CA CYS A 269 10.37 12.25 -6.23
C CYS A 269 11.36 11.21 -6.79
N VAL A 270 11.47 11.20 -8.11
CA VAL A 270 12.49 10.47 -8.88
C VAL A 270 13.50 11.47 -9.40
N LYS A 271 14.77 11.06 -9.48
CA LYS A 271 15.84 11.90 -10.01
C LYS A 271 15.78 11.95 -11.55
N ASP A 272 16.05 13.13 -12.11
CA ASP A 272 16.09 13.36 -13.57
C ASP A 272 17.14 12.51 -14.32
#